data_AF-A0A0K1Q422-F1
#
_entry.id   AF-A0A0K1Q422-F1
#
_cell.length_a   1.000
_cell.length_b   1.000
_cell.length_c   1.000
_cell.angle_alpha   90.00
_cell.angle_beta   90.00
_cell.angle_gamma   90.00
#
_symmetry.space_group_name_H-M   'P 1'
#
loop_
_entity.id
_entity.type
_entity.pdbx_description
1 polymer ?
#
loop_
_entity_poly.entity_id
_entity_poly.type
_entity_poly.pdbx_seq_one_letter_code
_entity_poly.pdbx_strand_id
1 'polypeptide(L)'
;MSAGPCTRLWEAEALSDGRLTGTDRASFERHAARCVECRQELAELAKLSATLQAVDVGALGELERQRARARLLERANAAILEAPQRQRPRRFALLAVAALVACSAALFAFRTRTSADSVASILEPPKVEITPSGDTIVADRSAGSIRALEMTDGSASFAVHRLERGQRFLLTLPDGEIEVRGTRFTVVVANGRTQSVAVDEGKVVLRRRGEAETGLVAGDRWSKVETVATPAVAVATAPTASSHPPMAGPTEPRHKPVHRPSASLAGARFDQGAESFDRKAYADADRELASFVRDFPDDPRCEDADYLRAVAHWRLGDREGAIDLAKNYLAKYPNGLRRTEAARMARAAHDSP
;
A
#
# COMPACT_ATOMS: atom_id res chain seq x y z
N MET A 1 5.80 -19.61 42.98
CA MET A 1 4.70 -19.91 42.04
C MET A 1 4.62 -18.74 41.09
N SER A 2 5.27 -18.82 39.93
CA SER A 2 5.27 -17.73 38.95
C SER A 2 3.92 -17.74 38.25
N ALA A 3 3.05 -16.79 38.60
CA ALA A 3 1.91 -16.47 37.77
C ALA A 3 2.47 -16.01 36.41
N GLY A 4 1.95 -16.56 35.32
CA GLY A 4 2.32 -16.11 33.98
C GLY A 4 1.94 -14.64 33.76
N PRO A 5 2.48 -14.00 32.70
CA PRO A 5 2.20 -12.60 32.42
C PRO A 5 0.70 -12.35 32.26
N CYS A 6 0.25 -11.20 32.75
CA CYS A 6 -1.13 -10.78 32.67
C CYS A 6 -1.60 -10.75 31.21
N THR A 7 -2.69 -11.45 30.91
CA THR A 7 -3.26 -11.51 29.55
C THR A 7 -3.80 -10.18 29.04
N ARG A 8 -4.01 -9.21 29.93
CA ARG A 8 -4.47 -7.84 29.62
C ARG A 8 -3.33 -6.82 29.57
N LEU A 9 -2.07 -7.25 29.59
CA LEU A 9 -0.93 -6.34 29.59
C LEU A 9 -0.91 -5.44 28.33
N TRP A 10 -1.29 -5.98 27.17
CA TRP A 10 -1.39 -5.24 25.90
C TRP A 10 -2.39 -4.07 25.95
N GLU A 11 -3.38 -4.11 26.85
CA GLU A 11 -4.35 -3.02 27.02
C GLU A 11 -3.70 -1.77 27.66
N ALA A 12 -2.54 -1.90 28.31
CA ALA A 12 -1.78 -0.77 28.85
C ALA A 12 -1.27 0.15 27.74
N GLU A 13 -0.66 -0.42 26.71
CA GLU A 13 -0.22 0.29 25.51
C GLU A 13 -1.42 0.90 24.77
N ALA A 14 -2.49 0.11 24.56
CA ALA A 14 -3.70 0.59 23.91
C ALA A 14 -4.37 1.75 24.66
N LEU A 15 -4.32 1.76 26.01
CA LEU A 15 -4.80 2.87 26.83
C LEU A 15 -3.91 4.10 26.66
N SER A 16 -2.57 3.92 26.70
CA SER A 16 -1.59 5.00 26.52
C SER A 16 -1.72 5.69 25.17
N ASP A 17 -1.97 4.93 24.11
CA ASP A 17 -2.16 5.43 22.75
C ASP A 17 -3.55 6.04 22.50
N GLY A 18 -4.46 5.98 23.48
CA GLY A 18 -5.84 6.45 23.33
C GLY A 18 -6.72 5.55 22.46
N ARG A 19 -6.27 4.33 22.14
CA ARG A 19 -7.02 3.34 21.34
C ARG A 19 -8.10 2.64 22.16
N LEU A 20 -7.96 2.63 23.49
CA LEU A 20 -8.94 2.09 24.41
C LEU A 20 -9.93 3.17 24.86
N THR A 21 -11.22 2.99 24.58
CA THR A 21 -12.27 3.99 24.85
C THR A 21 -13.47 3.40 25.58
N GLY A 22 -14.34 4.27 26.10
CA GLY A 22 -15.63 3.88 26.68
C GLY A 22 -15.55 2.83 27.79
N THR A 23 -16.34 1.78 27.66
CA THR A 23 -16.47 0.69 28.64
C THR A 23 -15.20 -0.14 28.80
N ASP A 24 -14.43 -0.32 27.72
CA ASP A 24 -13.22 -1.13 27.72
C ASP A 24 -12.11 -0.43 28.49
N ARG A 25 -12.00 0.89 28.31
CA ARG A 25 -11.13 1.74 29.13
C ARG A 25 -11.46 1.63 30.61
N ALA A 26 -12.73 1.83 30.97
CA ALA A 26 -13.15 1.75 32.37
C ALA A 26 -12.94 0.34 32.97
N SER A 27 -13.12 -0.72 32.17
CA SER A 27 -12.82 -2.09 32.58
C SER A 27 -11.35 -2.30 32.84
N PHE A 28 -10.48 -1.80 31.97
CA PHE A 28 -9.04 -1.96 32.10
C PHE A 28 -8.50 -1.14 33.27
N GLU A 29 -8.95 0.10 33.47
CA GLU A 29 -8.55 0.94 34.60
C GLU A 29 -8.88 0.26 35.94
N ARG A 30 -10.05 -0.39 36.08
CA ARG A 30 -10.39 -1.19 37.26
C ARG A 30 -9.49 -2.41 37.44
N HIS A 31 -9.10 -3.06 36.35
CA HIS A 31 -8.18 -4.20 36.37
C HIS A 31 -6.78 -3.75 36.80
N ALA A 32 -6.23 -2.71 36.16
CA ALA A 32 -4.93 -2.14 36.45
C ALA A 32 -4.83 -1.68 37.91
N ALA A 33 -5.90 -1.11 38.49
CA ALA A 33 -5.93 -0.77 39.91
C ALA A 33 -5.61 -1.96 40.85
N ARG A 34 -5.81 -3.20 40.39
CA ARG A 34 -5.59 -4.43 41.18
C ARG A 34 -4.42 -5.28 40.68
N CYS A 35 -4.08 -5.26 39.40
CA CYS A 35 -2.96 -6.02 38.82
C CYS A 35 -1.62 -5.26 38.92
N VAL A 36 -0.63 -5.85 39.61
CA VAL A 36 0.70 -5.22 39.80
C VAL A 36 1.43 -5.01 38.47
N GLU A 37 1.40 -6.01 37.58
CA GLU A 37 2.09 -5.97 36.28
C GLU A 37 1.55 -4.84 35.40
N CYS A 38 0.21 -4.73 35.26
CA CYS A 38 -0.40 -3.66 34.48
C CYS A 38 -0.13 -2.26 35.08
N ARG A 39 0.01 -2.11 36.40
CA ARG A 39 0.41 -0.81 36.99
C ARG A 39 1.85 -0.46 36.68
N GLN A 40 2.75 -1.45 36.75
CA GLN A 40 4.16 -1.23 36.42
C GLN A 40 4.30 -0.81 34.96
N GLU A 41 3.61 -1.50 34.05
CA GLU A 41 3.62 -1.15 32.62
C GLU A 41 3.11 0.27 32.36
N LEU A 42 1.96 0.64 32.96
CA LEU A 42 1.43 2.01 32.85
C LEU A 42 2.39 3.06 33.42
N ALA A 43 3.10 2.76 34.51
CA ALA A 43 4.08 3.65 35.09
C ALA A 43 5.32 3.83 34.21
N GLU A 44 5.82 2.75 33.60
CA GLU A 44 6.95 2.80 32.65
C GLU A 44 6.56 3.56 31.37
N LEU A 45 5.38 3.31 30.81
CA LEU A 45 4.87 4.07 29.65
C LEU A 45 4.69 5.56 29.97
N ALA A 46 4.18 5.90 31.16
CA ALA A 46 4.06 7.28 31.60
C ALA A 46 5.43 7.97 31.75
N LYS A 47 6.43 7.26 32.31
CA LYS A 47 7.81 7.75 32.43
C LYS A 47 8.46 7.96 31.07
N LEU A 48 8.26 7.04 30.12
CA LEU A 48 8.74 7.18 28.76
C LEU A 48 8.10 8.39 28.07
N SER A 49 6.78 8.55 28.16
CA SER A 49 6.07 9.71 27.61
C SER A 49 6.59 11.03 28.19
N ALA A 50 6.79 11.10 29.51
CA ALA A 50 7.35 12.29 30.16
C ALA A 50 8.78 12.58 29.67
N THR A 51 9.60 11.55 29.49
CA THR A 51 10.96 11.69 28.96
C THR A 51 10.94 12.23 27.54
N LEU A 52 10.06 11.69 26.68
CA LEU A 52 9.92 12.14 25.29
C LEU A 52 9.37 13.57 25.18
N GLN A 53 8.43 13.95 26.06
CA GLN A 53 7.91 15.33 26.12
C GLN A 53 8.95 16.33 26.61
N ALA A 54 9.90 15.89 27.44
CA ALA A 54 11.02 16.72 27.90
C ALA A 54 12.10 16.90 26.82
N VAL A 55 12.08 16.11 25.74
CA VAL A 55 12.96 16.34 24.59
C VAL A 55 12.42 17.53 23.81
N ASP A 56 13.16 18.63 23.82
CA ASP A 56 12.89 19.77 22.94
C ASP A 56 13.26 19.40 21.50
N VAL A 57 12.32 18.73 20.83
CA VAL A 57 12.26 18.67 19.37
C VAL A 57 11.74 20.03 18.92
N GLY A 58 12.64 21.02 18.86
CA GLY A 58 12.31 22.39 18.49
C GLY A 58 11.32 22.45 17.33
N ALA A 59 10.35 23.38 17.41
CA ALA A 59 9.23 23.44 16.49
C ALA A 59 9.72 23.56 15.04
N LEU A 60 9.74 22.43 14.33
CA LEU A 60 10.07 22.41 12.91
C LEU A 60 9.08 23.30 12.18
N GLY A 61 9.60 24.26 11.41
CA GLY A 61 8.76 25.10 10.56
C GLY A 61 7.87 24.22 9.68
N GLU A 62 6.70 24.72 9.27
CA GLU A 62 5.76 23.94 8.45
C GLU A 62 6.45 23.34 7.20
N LEU A 63 7.32 24.14 6.55
CA LEU A 63 8.14 23.72 5.42
C LEU A 63 9.15 22.60 5.78
N GLU A 64 9.74 22.66 6.97
CA GLU A 64 10.69 21.65 7.44
C GLU A 64 9.99 20.34 7.80
N ARG A 65 8.78 20.41 8.38
CA ARG A 65 7.93 19.23 8.61
C ARG A 65 7.52 18.57 7.31
N GLN A 66 7.10 19.34 6.31
CA GLN A 66 6.77 18.81 4.99
C GLN A 66 7.98 18.15 4.33
N ARG A 67 9.17 18.77 4.40
CA ARG A 67 10.43 18.18 3.90
C ARG A 67 10.83 16.91 4.64
N ALA A 68 10.70 16.88 5.96
CA ALA A 68 11.01 15.71 6.78
C ALA A 68 10.07 14.54 6.44
N ARG A 69 8.78 14.82 6.27
CA ARG A 69 7.77 13.84 5.84
C ARG A 69 8.07 13.31 4.44
N ALA A 70 8.40 14.18 3.49
CA ALA A 70 8.76 13.78 2.14
C ALA A 70 9.99 12.86 2.12
N ARG A 71 11.06 13.21 2.85
CA ARG A 71 12.26 12.36 2.98
C ARG A 71 11.94 11.00 3.62
N LEU A 72 11.04 10.95 4.60
CA LEU A 72 10.62 9.70 5.23
C LEU A 72 9.89 8.81 4.23
N LEU A 73 8.94 9.37 3.47
CA LEU A 73 8.19 8.65 2.45
C LEU A 73 9.08 8.21 1.28
N GLU A 74 10.02 9.03 0.87
CA GLU A 74 11.01 8.69 -0.17
C GLU A 74 11.90 7.53 0.29
N ARG A 75 12.42 7.55 1.53
CA ARG A 75 13.22 6.45 2.07
C ARG A 75 12.40 5.17 2.22
N ALA A 76 11.16 5.27 2.66
CA ALA A 76 10.25 4.13 2.74
C ALA A 76 9.98 3.55 1.33
N ASN A 77 9.70 4.42 0.35
CA ASN A 77 9.52 4.02 -1.03
C ASN A 77 10.79 3.42 -1.64
N ALA A 78 11.97 4.01 -1.41
CA ALA A 78 13.24 3.47 -1.87
C ALA A 78 13.51 2.09 -1.25
N ALA A 79 13.27 1.91 0.05
CA ALA A 79 13.40 0.61 0.71
C ALA A 79 12.42 -0.45 0.16
N ILE A 80 11.26 -0.03 -0.37
CA ILE A 80 10.24 -0.90 -0.96
C ILE A 80 10.51 -1.17 -2.44
N LEU A 81 10.99 -0.17 -3.18
CA LEU A 81 11.17 -0.19 -4.64
C LEU A 81 12.57 -0.62 -5.06
N GLU A 82 13.61 -0.33 -4.26
CA GLU A 82 14.95 -0.88 -4.40
C GLU A 82 14.98 -2.31 -3.84
N ALA A 83 14.15 -3.19 -4.40
CA ALA A 83 14.60 -4.56 -4.57
C ALA A 83 15.91 -4.46 -5.37
N PRO A 84 17.02 -5.12 -4.96
CA PRO A 84 18.29 -4.96 -5.63
C PRO A 84 18.10 -5.32 -7.10
N GLN A 85 18.13 -4.30 -7.96
CA GLN A 85 18.24 -4.48 -9.39
C GLN A 85 19.52 -5.28 -9.56
N ARG A 86 19.35 -6.57 -9.89
CA ARG A 86 20.43 -7.48 -10.19
C ARG A 86 21.22 -6.86 -11.33
N GLN A 87 22.30 -6.14 -10.97
CA GLN A 87 23.45 -6.00 -11.85
C GLN A 87 23.89 -7.44 -12.12
N ARG A 88 23.42 -8.03 -13.22
CA ARG A 88 23.96 -9.28 -13.75
C ARG A 88 25.42 -8.97 -14.07
N PRO A 89 26.41 -9.44 -13.30
CA PRO A 89 27.78 -9.20 -13.70
C PRO A 89 28.05 -10.15 -14.86
N ARG A 90 28.76 -9.64 -15.87
CA ARG A 90 29.29 -10.33 -17.06
C ARG A 90 30.13 -11.62 -16.76
N ARG A 91 30.16 -12.10 -15.52
CA ARG A 91 30.92 -13.25 -15.03
C ARG A 91 30.33 -14.61 -15.45
N PHE A 92 29.07 -14.69 -15.86
CA PHE A 92 28.48 -15.95 -16.37
C PHE A 92 28.90 -16.30 -17.80
N ALA A 93 29.42 -15.35 -18.58
CA ALA A 93 29.95 -15.64 -19.92
C ALA A 93 31.28 -16.41 -19.85
N LEU A 94 32.09 -16.21 -18.80
CA LEU A 94 33.34 -16.95 -18.59
C LEU A 94 33.12 -18.35 -17.99
N LEU A 95 32.01 -18.57 -17.27
CA LEU A 95 31.68 -19.89 -16.69
C LEU A 95 31.07 -20.87 -17.70
N ALA A 96 30.49 -20.38 -18.81
CA ALA A 96 29.96 -21.26 -19.87
C ALA A 96 31.07 -22.01 -20.63
N VAL A 97 32.26 -21.39 -20.79
CA VAL A 97 33.43 -22.03 -21.41
C VAL A 97 34.07 -23.07 -20.48
N ALA A 98 34.10 -22.79 -19.17
CA ALA A 98 34.55 -23.77 -18.17
C ALA A 98 33.57 -24.94 -18.01
N ALA A 99 32.25 -24.70 -18.14
CA ALA A 99 31.23 -25.74 -18.06
C ALA A 99 31.31 -26.76 -19.20
N LEU A 100 31.69 -26.35 -20.42
CA LEU A 100 31.86 -27.28 -21.54
C LEU A 100 33.06 -28.23 -21.36
N VAL A 101 34.15 -27.74 -20.76
CA VAL A 101 35.33 -28.56 -20.40
C VAL A 101 35.05 -29.45 -19.18
N ALA A 102 34.20 -29.00 -18.25
CA ALA A 102 33.76 -29.80 -17.11
C ALA A 102 32.72 -30.87 -17.49
N CYS A 103 31.84 -30.62 -18.47
CA CYS A 103 30.81 -31.58 -18.91
C CYS A 103 31.41 -32.83 -19.57
N SER A 104 32.53 -32.71 -20.29
CA SER A 104 33.23 -33.87 -20.87
C SER A 104 33.96 -34.70 -19.79
N ALA A 105 34.49 -34.07 -18.74
CA ALA A 105 35.05 -34.77 -17.59
C ALA A 105 33.97 -35.40 -16.69
N ALA A 106 32.81 -34.75 -16.54
CA ALA A 106 31.69 -35.21 -15.72
C ALA A 106 30.98 -36.44 -16.31
N LEU A 107 30.86 -36.55 -17.64
CA LEU A 107 30.32 -37.75 -18.29
C LEU A 107 31.16 -39.01 -18.04
N PHE A 108 32.46 -38.85 -17.79
CA PHE A 108 33.36 -39.95 -17.43
C PHE A 108 33.25 -40.32 -15.93
N ALA A 109 33.00 -39.34 -15.06
CA ALA A 109 32.80 -39.56 -13.63
C ALA A 109 31.39 -40.10 -13.28
N PHE A 110 30.38 -39.84 -14.13
CA PHE A 110 28.98 -40.23 -13.88
C PHE A 110 28.70 -41.74 -14.09
N ARG A 111 29.65 -42.51 -14.62
CA ARG A 111 29.53 -43.98 -14.69
C ARG A 111 29.89 -44.70 -13.40
N THR A 112 30.47 -44.01 -12.39
CA THR A 112 31.10 -44.72 -11.25
C THR A 112 30.61 -44.34 -9.87
N ARG A 113 29.63 -43.45 -9.68
CA ARG A 113 29.13 -43.17 -8.32
C ARG A 113 27.62 -42.92 -8.23
N THR A 114 26.96 -43.92 -7.69
CA THR A 114 25.70 -43.83 -6.95
C THR A 114 25.82 -42.92 -5.72
N SER A 115 24.68 -42.32 -5.35
CA SER A 115 24.34 -41.68 -4.08
C SER A 115 24.97 -40.32 -3.78
N ALA A 116 24.13 -39.26 -3.76
CA ALA A 116 23.78 -38.53 -2.54
C ALA A 116 23.00 -37.24 -2.88
N ASP A 117 22.08 -36.91 -1.97
CA ASP A 117 21.03 -35.91 -2.04
C ASP A 117 21.46 -34.49 -2.47
N SER A 118 20.61 -33.88 -3.30
CA SER A 118 20.67 -32.45 -3.59
C SER A 118 20.20 -31.63 -2.39
N VAL A 119 21.07 -30.72 -1.99
CA VAL A 119 20.95 -29.80 -0.87
C VAL A 119 19.71 -28.91 -1.03
N ALA A 120 18.66 -29.21 -0.26
CA ALA A 120 17.50 -28.34 -0.08
C ALA A 120 17.92 -27.06 0.64
N SER A 121 17.56 -25.91 0.07
CA SER A 121 17.86 -24.58 0.63
C SER A 121 17.10 -24.36 1.95
N ILE A 122 17.84 -24.06 3.01
CA ILE A 122 17.45 -23.96 4.43
C ILE A 122 16.67 -22.66 4.74
N LEU A 123 15.70 -22.28 3.92
CA LEU A 123 14.85 -21.13 4.20
C LEU A 123 13.44 -21.62 4.55
N GLU A 124 12.99 -21.28 5.76
CA GLU A 124 11.64 -21.60 6.23
C GLU A 124 10.59 -20.90 5.34
N PRO A 125 9.46 -21.57 5.04
CA PRO A 125 8.36 -20.95 4.32
C PRO A 125 7.71 -19.86 5.18
N PRO A 126 7.19 -18.78 4.58
CA PRO A 126 6.61 -17.69 5.34
C PRO A 126 5.38 -18.09 6.15
N LYS A 127 5.24 -17.49 7.33
CA LYS A 127 4.11 -17.72 8.24
C LYS A 127 2.83 -17.08 7.71
N VAL A 128 1.78 -17.87 7.59
CA VAL A 128 0.47 -17.45 7.08
C VAL A 128 -0.61 -18.04 7.96
N GLU A 129 -1.51 -17.20 8.44
CA GLU A 129 -2.74 -17.63 9.09
C GLU A 129 -3.86 -17.64 8.05
N ILE A 130 -4.58 -18.75 7.97
CA ILE A 130 -5.68 -18.95 7.03
C ILE A 130 -6.94 -19.16 7.87
N THR A 131 -7.93 -18.30 7.67
CA THR A 131 -9.25 -18.45 8.28
C THR A 131 -10.25 -18.78 7.17
N PRO A 132 -10.54 -20.07 6.92
CA PRO A 132 -11.54 -20.47 5.95
C PRO A 132 -12.96 -20.13 6.45
N SER A 133 -13.85 -19.75 5.54
CA SER A 133 -15.28 -19.58 5.81
C SER A 133 -16.09 -20.52 4.90
N GLY A 134 -16.81 -21.46 5.50
CA GLY A 134 -17.59 -22.47 4.77
C GLY A 134 -16.74 -23.64 4.26
N ASP A 135 -17.13 -24.22 3.12
CA ASP A 135 -16.51 -25.41 2.50
C ASP A 135 -15.24 -25.10 1.71
N THR A 136 -14.36 -24.26 2.26
CA THR A 136 -13.18 -23.77 1.54
C THR A 136 -12.08 -24.82 1.50
N ILE A 137 -11.61 -25.12 0.29
CA ILE A 137 -10.52 -26.07 0.05
C ILE A 137 -9.24 -25.30 -0.26
N VAL A 138 -8.26 -25.35 0.64
CA VAL A 138 -6.92 -24.79 0.45
C VAL A 138 -5.88 -25.90 0.55
N ALA A 139 -5.14 -26.14 -0.53
CA ALA A 139 -4.03 -27.07 -0.55
C ALA A 139 -2.69 -26.34 -0.41
N ASP A 140 -1.80 -26.85 0.43
CA ASP A 140 -0.46 -26.31 0.63
C ASP A 140 0.55 -27.04 -0.29
N ARG A 141 1.19 -26.27 -1.18
CA ARG A 141 2.19 -26.72 -2.16
C ARG A 141 3.55 -26.05 -1.92
N SER A 142 3.83 -25.62 -0.69
CA SER A 142 5.05 -24.89 -0.35
C SER A 142 6.32 -25.70 -0.63
N ALA A 143 7.35 -25.02 -1.14
CA ALA A 143 8.66 -25.60 -1.39
C ALA A 143 9.76 -24.57 -1.09
N GLY A 144 10.68 -24.91 -0.16
CA GLY A 144 11.74 -24.01 0.28
C GLY A 144 11.19 -22.67 0.77
N SER A 145 11.69 -21.57 0.20
CA SER A 145 11.29 -20.20 0.58
C SER A 145 9.97 -19.72 -0.02
N ILE A 146 9.28 -20.55 -0.81
CA ILE A 146 8.01 -20.19 -1.46
C ILE A 146 6.86 -20.87 -0.72
N ARG A 147 5.95 -20.05 -0.17
CA ARG A 147 4.64 -20.51 0.28
C ARG A 147 3.66 -20.44 -0.88
N ALA A 148 3.32 -21.58 -1.45
CA ALA A 148 2.35 -21.69 -2.51
C ALA A 148 1.09 -22.34 -1.95
N LEU A 149 -0.01 -21.61 -1.93
CA LEU A 149 -1.33 -22.13 -1.57
C LEU A 149 -2.18 -22.23 -2.84
N GLU A 150 -3.01 -23.24 -2.93
CA GLU A 150 -3.95 -23.43 -4.03
C GLU A 150 -5.37 -23.42 -3.46
N MET A 151 -6.23 -22.54 -3.95
CA MET A 151 -7.62 -22.44 -3.52
C MET A 151 -8.53 -22.67 -4.73
N THR A 152 -9.35 -23.71 -4.67
CA THR A 152 -10.21 -24.12 -5.79
C THR A 152 -11.65 -23.63 -5.67
N ASP A 153 -12.17 -23.54 -4.46
CA ASP A 153 -13.52 -23.06 -4.17
C ASP A 153 -13.65 -22.59 -2.72
N GLY A 154 -14.64 -21.72 -2.47
CA GLY A 154 -14.96 -21.19 -1.16
C GLY A 154 -14.38 -19.80 -0.89
N SER A 155 -14.47 -19.38 0.37
CA SER A 155 -13.95 -18.10 0.83
C SER A 155 -12.97 -18.27 1.98
N ALA A 156 -11.86 -17.54 1.94
CA ALA A 156 -10.87 -17.55 3.00
C ALA A 156 -10.27 -16.16 3.21
N SER A 157 -10.01 -15.85 4.47
CA SER A 157 -9.20 -14.71 4.87
C SER A 157 -7.76 -15.17 5.10
N PHE A 158 -6.80 -14.43 4.56
CA PHE A 158 -5.38 -14.72 4.67
C PHE A 158 -4.70 -13.59 5.42
N ALA A 159 -3.91 -13.92 6.44
CA ALA A 159 -3.01 -13.00 7.10
C ALA A 159 -1.56 -13.46 6.87
N VAL A 160 -0.92 -12.87 5.87
CA VAL A 160 0.45 -13.18 5.51
C VAL A 160 1.36 -12.26 6.29
N HIS A 161 2.26 -12.84 7.10
CA HIS A 161 3.27 -12.05 7.81
C HIS A 161 4.22 -11.36 6.83
N ARG A 162 4.91 -10.32 7.29
CA ARG A 162 5.90 -9.62 6.47
C ARG A 162 6.97 -10.62 6.01
N LEU A 163 7.09 -10.80 4.70
CA LEU A 163 8.02 -11.76 4.11
C LEU A 163 9.48 -11.29 4.29
N GLU A 164 10.36 -12.21 4.65
CA GLU A 164 11.81 -11.98 4.70
C GLU A 164 12.44 -12.00 3.30
N ARG A 165 13.70 -11.60 3.20
CA ARG A 165 14.42 -11.55 1.92
C ARG A 165 14.53 -12.97 1.33
N GLY A 166 13.95 -13.16 0.14
CA GLY A 166 13.96 -14.44 -0.58
C GLY A 166 12.70 -15.28 -0.37
N GLN A 167 11.82 -14.88 0.56
CA GLN A 167 10.51 -15.51 0.72
C GLN A 167 9.50 -14.95 -0.28
N ARG A 168 8.59 -15.82 -0.74
CA ARG A 168 7.47 -15.45 -1.61
C ARG A 168 6.20 -16.13 -1.13
N PHE A 169 5.09 -15.42 -1.23
CA PHE A 169 3.77 -15.99 -1.04
C PHE A 169 3.00 -15.93 -2.36
N LEU A 170 2.46 -17.06 -2.79
CA LEU A 170 1.63 -17.21 -3.97
C LEU A 170 0.36 -17.95 -3.59
N LEU A 171 -0.80 -17.39 -3.96
CA LEU A 171 -2.07 -18.06 -3.90
C LEU A 171 -2.54 -18.33 -5.35
N THR A 172 -2.50 -19.59 -5.76
CA THR A 172 -3.01 -20.04 -7.05
C THR A 172 -4.53 -20.20 -6.97
N LEU A 173 -5.22 -19.58 -7.92
CA LEU A 173 -6.66 -19.62 -8.11
C LEU A 173 -6.97 -20.32 -9.45
N PRO A 174 -8.19 -20.80 -9.68
CA PRO A 174 -8.50 -21.52 -10.92
C PRO A 174 -8.34 -20.67 -12.20
N ASP A 175 -8.54 -19.35 -12.08
CA ASP A 175 -8.45 -18.40 -13.19
C ASP A 175 -7.27 -17.40 -13.08
N GLY A 176 -6.36 -17.60 -12.12
CA GLY A 176 -5.26 -16.66 -11.91
C GLY A 176 -4.39 -16.96 -10.71
N GLU A 177 -3.58 -15.98 -10.33
CA GLU A 177 -2.65 -16.05 -9.21
C GLU A 177 -2.67 -14.73 -8.44
N ILE A 178 -2.52 -14.82 -7.12
CA ILE A 178 -2.36 -13.69 -6.22
C ILE A 178 -0.97 -13.76 -5.60
N GLU A 179 -0.17 -12.69 -5.75
CA GLU A 179 1.11 -12.51 -5.07
C GLU A 179 1.00 -11.36 -4.08
N VAL A 180 1.38 -11.60 -2.83
CA VAL A 180 1.31 -10.60 -1.76
C VAL A 180 2.59 -10.57 -0.93
N ARG A 181 2.81 -9.48 -0.18
CA ARG A 181 3.92 -9.34 0.75
C ARG A 181 3.47 -8.64 2.03
N GLY A 182 3.28 -9.39 3.11
CA GLY A 182 2.84 -8.82 4.39
C GLY A 182 1.47 -8.17 4.25
N THR A 183 0.42 -8.97 4.05
CA THR A 183 -0.89 -8.47 3.59
C THR A 183 -2.01 -9.27 4.23
N ARG A 184 -3.08 -8.58 4.62
CA ARG A 184 -4.33 -9.17 5.06
C ARG A 184 -5.39 -8.94 3.99
N PHE A 185 -5.95 -10.04 3.49
CA PHE A 185 -6.90 -9.98 2.38
C PHE A 185 -7.88 -11.14 2.43
N THR A 186 -9.05 -10.92 1.84
CA THR A 186 -10.12 -11.92 1.72
C THR A 186 -10.32 -12.27 0.25
N VAL A 187 -10.36 -13.56 -0.06
CA VAL A 187 -10.64 -14.06 -1.41
C VAL A 187 -11.92 -14.89 -1.39
N VAL A 188 -12.72 -14.73 -2.45
CA VAL A 188 -13.88 -15.57 -2.74
C VAL A 188 -13.69 -16.18 -4.11
N VAL A 189 -13.66 -17.51 -4.17
CA VAL A 189 -13.71 -18.30 -5.41
C VAL A 189 -15.02 -19.06 -5.41
N ALA A 190 -15.75 -18.96 -6.52
CA ALA A 190 -16.97 -19.71 -6.72
C ALA A 190 -17.06 -20.11 -8.19
N ASN A 191 -17.59 -21.31 -8.47
CA ASN A 191 -17.74 -21.84 -9.83
C ASN A 191 -16.41 -21.88 -10.60
N GLY A 192 -15.33 -22.23 -9.90
CA GLY A 192 -13.99 -22.34 -10.50
C GLY A 192 -13.45 -21.01 -11.05
N ARG A 193 -13.84 -19.87 -10.47
CA ARG A 193 -13.37 -18.53 -10.85
C ARG A 193 -13.29 -17.61 -9.64
N THR A 194 -12.34 -16.67 -9.66
CA THR A 194 -12.22 -15.62 -8.65
C THR A 194 -13.40 -14.64 -8.77
N GLN A 195 -14.19 -14.50 -7.71
CA GLN A 195 -15.36 -13.63 -7.66
C GLN A 195 -15.04 -12.28 -7.04
N SER A 196 -14.29 -12.28 -5.94
CA SER A 196 -13.84 -11.05 -5.29
C SER A 196 -12.53 -11.21 -4.55
N VAL A 197 -11.77 -10.13 -4.50
CA VAL A 197 -10.56 -9.96 -3.69
C VAL A 197 -10.69 -8.63 -2.97
N ALA A 198 -10.69 -8.65 -1.64
CA ALA A 198 -10.72 -7.44 -0.80
C ALA A 198 -9.43 -7.35 0.00
N VAL A 199 -8.83 -6.16 0.05
CA VAL A 199 -7.55 -5.94 0.76
C VAL A 199 -7.81 -5.09 2.00
N ASP A 200 -7.60 -5.69 3.17
CA ASP A 200 -7.77 -4.98 4.44
C ASP A 200 -6.49 -4.21 4.78
N GLU A 201 -5.33 -4.84 4.59
CA GLU A 201 -4.01 -4.26 4.90
C GLU A 201 -2.97 -4.72 3.87
N GLY A 202 -2.13 -3.80 3.39
CA GLY A 202 -1.01 -4.11 2.49
C GLY A 202 -1.35 -3.94 1.01
N LYS A 203 -0.70 -4.72 0.15
CA LYS A 203 -0.88 -4.67 -1.31
C LYS A 203 -0.97 -6.07 -1.89
N VAL A 204 -1.97 -6.27 -2.73
CA VAL A 204 -2.19 -7.50 -3.50
C VAL A 204 -1.89 -7.24 -4.97
N VAL A 205 -1.16 -8.15 -5.61
CA VAL A 205 -1.05 -8.20 -7.06
C VAL A 205 -1.86 -9.38 -7.56
N LEU A 206 -2.97 -9.09 -8.26
CA LEU A 206 -3.83 -10.07 -8.88
C LEU A 206 -3.46 -10.22 -10.36
N ARG A 207 -3.13 -11.45 -10.77
CA ARG A 207 -2.82 -11.82 -12.16
C ARG A 207 -3.85 -12.82 -12.64
N ARG A 208 -4.80 -12.40 -13.46
CA ARG A 208 -5.81 -13.28 -14.06
C ARG A 208 -5.43 -13.64 -15.50
N ARG A 209 -5.74 -14.87 -15.93
CA ARG A 209 -5.37 -15.36 -17.26
C ARG A 209 -6.01 -14.48 -18.34
N GLY A 210 -5.19 -13.84 -19.16
CA GLY A 210 -5.64 -12.98 -20.27
C GLY A 210 -5.97 -11.53 -19.90
N GLU A 211 -5.75 -11.12 -18.64
CA GLU A 211 -5.98 -9.76 -18.16
C GLU A 211 -4.67 -9.10 -17.72
N ALA A 212 -4.63 -7.76 -17.70
CA ALA A 212 -3.49 -7.01 -17.19
C ALA A 212 -3.37 -7.16 -15.66
N GLU A 213 -2.14 -7.12 -15.15
CA GLU A 213 -1.90 -7.21 -13.70
C GLU A 213 -2.66 -6.09 -12.97
N THR A 214 -3.46 -6.47 -11.99
CA THR A 214 -4.25 -5.54 -11.17
C THR A 214 -3.63 -5.44 -9.79
N GLY A 215 -3.12 -4.25 -9.45
CA GLY A 215 -2.65 -3.95 -8.11
C GLY A 215 -3.79 -3.41 -7.24
N LEU A 216 -4.03 -4.04 -6.10
CA LEU A 216 -5.00 -3.61 -5.09
C LEU A 216 -4.26 -3.19 -3.83
N VAL A 217 -4.60 -2.03 -3.25
CA VAL A 217 -4.06 -1.54 -1.98
C VAL A 217 -5.10 -1.65 -0.86
N ALA A 218 -4.70 -1.43 0.38
CA ALA A 218 -5.62 -1.44 1.53
C ALA A 218 -6.86 -0.55 1.29
N GLY A 219 -8.04 -1.11 1.52
CA GLY A 219 -9.34 -0.50 1.23
C GLY A 219 -9.87 -0.80 -0.18
N ASP A 220 -9.04 -1.27 -1.10
CA ASP A 220 -9.50 -1.66 -2.43
C ASP A 220 -10.23 -2.99 -2.40
N ARG A 221 -11.28 -3.07 -3.22
CA ARG A 221 -11.99 -4.30 -3.52
C ARG A 221 -12.06 -4.49 -5.02
N TRP A 222 -11.58 -5.65 -5.46
CA TRP A 222 -11.85 -6.16 -6.78
C TRP A 222 -13.05 -7.12 -6.70
N SER A 223 -13.98 -6.96 -7.63
CA SER A 223 -15.08 -7.89 -7.84
C SER A 223 -15.29 -8.05 -9.33
N LYS A 224 -15.56 -9.27 -9.77
CA LYS A 224 -16.03 -9.48 -11.13
C LYS A 224 -17.38 -8.80 -11.25
N VAL A 225 -17.45 -7.75 -12.07
CA VAL A 225 -18.72 -7.09 -12.42
C VAL A 225 -19.52 -8.11 -13.22
N GLU A 226 -20.37 -8.87 -12.52
CA GLU A 226 -21.51 -9.47 -13.15
C GLU A 226 -22.52 -8.34 -13.34
N THR A 227 -22.61 -7.86 -14.58
CA THR A 227 -23.71 -7.02 -15.03
C THR A 227 -25.00 -7.83 -14.90
N VAL A 228 -25.56 -7.88 -13.70
CA VAL A 228 -26.97 -8.17 -13.52
C VAL A 228 -27.68 -6.86 -13.74
N ALA A 229 -28.17 -6.67 -14.96
CA ALA A 229 -29.16 -5.66 -15.25
C ALA A 229 -30.41 -5.96 -14.40
N THR A 230 -30.52 -5.30 -13.25
CA THR A 230 -31.77 -5.29 -12.48
C THR A 230 -32.69 -4.28 -13.14
N PRO A 231 -33.89 -4.68 -13.63
CA PRO A 231 -34.85 -3.74 -14.19
C PRO A 231 -35.32 -2.78 -13.10
N ALA A 232 -35.32 -1.49 -13.44
CA ALA A 232 -35.86 -0.43 -12.62
C ALA A 232 -37.37 -0.67 -12.40
N VAL A 233 -37.73 -1.13 -11.20
CA VAL A 233 -39.10 -1.02 -10.72
C VAL A 233 -39.25 0.38 -10.13
N ALA A 234 -39.90 1.24 -10.91
CA ALA A 234 -40.43 2.50 -10.43
C ALA A 234 -41.51 2.21 -9.36
N VAL A 235 -41.30 2.69 -8.15
CA VAL A 235 -42.39 2.92 -7.20
C VAL A 235 -42.44 4.42 -6.94
N ALA A 236 -43.35 5.07 -7.65
CA ALA A 236 -43.89 6.35 -7.24
C ALA A 236 -44.73 6.15 -5.98
N THR A 237 -44.45 6.90 -4.92
CA THR A 237 -45.46 7.31 -3.95
C THR A 237 -45.12 8.69 -3.42
N ALA A 238 -46.13 9.56 -3.48
CA ALA A 238 -46.13 10.97 -3.13
C ALA A 238 -45.93 11.22 -1.63
N PRO A 239 -45.54 12.45 -1.22
CA PRO A 239 -45.22 12.76 0.17
C PRO A 239 -46.51 12.99 0.97
N THR A 240 -46.62 12.36 2.14
CA THR A 240 -47.61 12.74 3.15
C THR A 240 -46.89 13.43 4.28
N ALA A 241 -47.20 14.71 4.46
CA ALA A 241 -46.84 15.51 5.61
C ALA A 241 -47.44 14.90 6.88
N SER A 242 -46.61 14.76 7.92
CA SER A 242 -47.08 14.71 9.30
C SER A 242 -46.15 15.54 10.16
N SER A 243 -46.75 16.63 10.63
CA SER A 243 -46.23 17.65 11.52
C SER A 243 -45.97 17.07 12.92
N HIS A 244 -44.77 17.27 13.47
CA HIS A 244 -44.53 17.18 14.91
C HIS A 244 -44.08 18.55 15.46
N PRO A 245 -44.62 19.00 16.61
CA PRO A 245 -44.31 20.30 17.21
C PRO A 245 -42.93 20.32 17.91
N PRO A 246 -42.34 21.51 18.12
CA PRO A 246 -40.99 21.66 18.62
C PRO A 246 -40.96 21.57 20.15
N MET A 247 -40.11 20.71 20.69
CA MET A 247 -39.70 20.79 22.10
C MET A 247 -38.26 21.28 22.19
N ALA A 248 -38.10 22.29 23.04
CA ALA A 248 -36.89 23.04 23.31
C ALA A 248 -35.74 22.17 23.83
N GLY A 249 -34.54 22.45 23.33
CA GLY A 249 -33.32 21.79 23.76
C GLY A 249 -32.74 22.34 25.07
N PRO A 250 -31.76 21.64 25.66
CA PRO A 250 -30.72 22.26 26.46
C PRO A 250 -29.57 22.72 25.56
N THR A 251 -29.25 24.01 25.66
CA THR A 251 -28.10 24.71 25.11
C THR A 251 -26.77 24.01 25.44
N GLU A 252 -26.11 23.47 24.41
CA GLU A 252 -24.70 23.08 24.46
C GLU A 252 -23.84 24.27 23.95
N PRO A 253 -22.73 24.61 24.63
CA PRO A 253 -21.98 25.83 24.36
C PRO A 253 -21.34 25.81 22.97
N ARG A 254 -21.56 26.90 22.24
CA ARG A 254 -20.94 27.24 20.96
C ARG A 254 -19.41 27.10 21.04
N HIS A 255 -18.88 25.96 20.62
CA HIS A 255 -17.55 25.91 20.05
C HIS A 255 -17.60 26.58 18.68
N LYS A 256 -16.79 27.63 18.53
CA LYS A 256 -16.56 28.30 17.25
C LYS A 256 -16.25 27.23 16.19
N PRO A 257 -16.90 27.24 15.02
CA PRO A 257 -16.51 26.34 13.95
C PRO A 257 -15.05 26.65 13.59
N VAL A 258 -14.15 25.74 13.93
CA VAL A 258 -12.81 25.69 13.35
C VAL A 258 -13.02 25.52 11.86
N HIS A 259 -12.57 26.50 11.08
CA HIS A 259 -12.53 26.45 9.63
C HIS A 259 -12.02 25.08 9.15
N ARG A 260 -12.91 24.22 8.62
CA ARG A 260 -12.52 23.37 7.50
C ARG A 260 -12.23 24.33 6.35
N PRO A 261 -11.03 24.37 5.77
CA PRO A 261 -10.83 25.10 4.53
C PRO A 261 -11.56 24.32 3.43
N SER A 262 -12.82 24.69 3.23
CA SER A 262 -13.38 24.77 1.89
C SER A 262 -12.47 25.72 1.10
N ALA A 263 -11.76 25.14 0.14
CA ALA A 263 -11.21 25.73 -1.08
C ALA A 263 -10.79 27.21 -1.02
N SER A 264 -9.48 27.46 -0.88
CA SER A 264 -8.92 28.65 -1.53
C SER A 264 -9.19 28.53 -3.03
N LEU A 265 -9.45 29.65 -3.74
CA LEU A 265 -9.67 29.64 -5.19
C LEU A 265 -8.52 28.91 -5.92
N ALA A 266 -7.28 29.12 -5.46
CA ALA A 266 -6.11 28.39 -5.95
C ALA A 266 -6.24 26.87 -5.76
N GLY A 267 -6.77 26.43 -4.62
CA GLY A 267 -7.01 25.01 -4.39
C GLY A 267 -8.07 24.40 -5.28
N ALA A 268 -9.22 25.05 -5.41
CA ALA A 268 -10.24 24.57 -6.34
C ALA A 268 -9.72 24.50 -7.79
N ARG A 269 -8.87 25.44 -8.20
CA ARG A 269 -8.27 25.47 -9.54
C ARG A 269 -7.26 24.36 -9.77
N PHE A 270 -6.43 24.05 -8.76
CA PHE A 270 -5.54 22.90 -8.82
C PHE A 270 -6.33 21.58 -8.83
N ASP A 271 -7.30 21.43 -7.93
CA ASP A 271 -8.11 20.22 -7.79
C ASP A 271 -8.88 19.89 -9.08
N GLN A 272 -9.34 20.91 -9.81
CA GLN A 272 -9.96 20.74 -11.13
C GLN A 272 -9.02 20.03 -12.12
N GLY A 273 -7.77 20.52 -12.24
CA GLY A 273 -6.77 19.91 -13.12
C GLY A 273 -6.37 18.50 -12.67
N ALA A 274 -6.28 18.27 -11.37
CA ALA A 274 -6.01 16.95 -10.79
C ALA A 274 -7.16 15.95 -11.07
N GLU A 275 -8.42 16.37 -10.94
CA GLU A 275 -9.58 15.52 -11.25
C GLU A 275 -9.63 15.14 -12.74
N SER A 276 -9.33 16.10 -13.63
CA SER A 276 -9.19 15.81 -15.07
C SER A 276 -8.07 14.80 -15.34
N PHE A 277 -6.95 14.89 -14.61
CA PHE A 277 -5.86 13.93 -14.69
C PHE A 277 -6.29 12.52 -14.24
N ASP A 278 -6.98 12.41 -13.11
CA ASP A 278 -7.47 11.14 -12.54
C ASP A 278 -8.49 10.45 -13.46
N ARG A 279 -9.35 11.23 -14.12
CA ARG A 279 -10.27 10.75 -15.16
C ARG A 279 -9.58 10.43 -16.50
N LYS A 280 -8.25 10.57 -16.58
CA LYS A 280 -7.43 10.35 -17.79
C LYS A 280 -7.74 11.32 -18.93
N ALA A 281 -8.41 12.43 -18.64
CA ALA A 281 -8.63 13.53 -19.59
C ALA A 281 -7.37 14.41 -19.65
N TYR A 282 -6.25 13.84 -20.12
CA TYR A 282 -4.93 14.44 -19.99
C TYR A 282 -4.77 15.78 -20.72
N ALA A 283 -5.47 15.98 -21.84
CA ALA A 283 -5.43 17.26 -22.56
C ALA A 283 -6.14 18.38 -21.76
N ASP A 284 -7.23 18.03 -21.07
CA ASP A 284 -7.93 18.96 -20.18
C ASP A 284 -7.10 19.24 -18.93
N ALA A 285 -6.49 18.19 -18.36
CA ALA A 285 -5.60 18.30 -17.22
C ALA A 285 -4.41 19.23 -17.50
N ASP A 286 -3.73 19.10 -18.65
CA ASP A 286 -2.63 20.01 -19.01
C ASP A 286 -3.11 21.47 -19.08
N ARG A 287 -4.22 21.72 -19.78
CA ARG A 287 -4.78 23.09 -19.92
C ARG A 287 -5.14 23.71 -18.57
N GLU A 288 -5.78 22.94 -17.70
CA GLU A 288 -6.25 23.41 -16.39
C GLU A 288 -5.08 23.65 -15.44
N LEU A 289 -4.10 22.73 -15.39
CA LEU A 289 -2.88 22.88 -14.60
C LEU A 289 -2.00 24.02 -15.13
N ALA A 290 -1.92 24.21 -16.45
CA ALA A 290 -1.20 25.34 -17.05
C ALA A 290 -1.83 26.68 -16.66
N SER A 291 -3.17 26.76 -16.63
CA SER A 291 -3.85 27.97 -16.14
C SER A 291 -3.57 28.19 -14.67
N PHE A 292 -3.64 27.15 -13.85
CA PHE A 292 -3.33 27.25 -12.43
C PHE A 292 -1.92 27.82 -12.17
N VAL A 293 -0.88 27.30 -12.84
CA VAL A 293 0.50 27.80 -12.68
C VAL A 293 0.64 29.26 -13.12
N ARG A 294 -0.10 29.68 -14.15
CA ARG A 294 -0.10 31.07 -14.62
C ARG A 294 -0.83 32.02 -13.66
N ASP A 295 -1.98 31.58 -13.14
CA ASP A 295 -2.87 32.41 -12.34
C ASP A 295 -2.41 32.50 -10.87
N PHE A 296 -1.65 31.50 -10.39
CA PHE A 296 -1.17 31.41 -9.01
C PHE A 296 0.33 31.04 -8.92
N PRO A 297 1.25 31.83 -9.51
CA PRO A 297 2.67 31.44 -9.67
C PRO A 297 3.43 31.20 -8.36
N ASP A 298 2.97 31.77 -7.24
CA ASP A 298 3.57 31.63 -5.91
C ASP A 298 2.91 30.52 -5.05
N ASP A 299 1.89 29.83 -5.58
CA ASP A 299 1.23 28.76 -4.83
C ASP A 299 2.16 27.53 -4.69
N PRO A 300 2.26 26.93 -3.49
CA PRO A 300 3.16 25.80 -3.26
C PRO A 300 2.88 24.58 -4.16
N ARG A 301 1.69 24.47 -4.75
CA ARG A 301 1.31 23.36 -5.66
C ARG A 301 1.75 23.55 -7.10
N CYS A 302 2.34 24.70 -7.46
CA CYS A 302 2.84 24.91 -8.82
C CYS A 302 3.87 23.86 -9.24
N GLU A 303 4.68 23.39 -8.30
CA GLU A 303 5.64 22.31 -8.56
C GLU A 303 4.93 21.02 -9.00
N ASP A 304 3.92 20.58 -8.25
CA ASP A 304 3.14 19.39 -8.58
C ASP A 304 2.39 19.55 -9.90
N ALA A 305 1.83 20.74 -10.17
CA ALA A 305 1.17 21.05 -11.43
C ALA A 305 2.13 20.96 -12.63
N ASP A 306 3.31 21.57 -12.54
CA ASP A 306 4.33 21.51 -13.61
C ASP A 306 4.78 20.06 -13.88
N TYR A 307 4.91 19.22 -12.84
CA TYR A 307 5.21 17.80 -13.01
C TYR A 307 4.05 17.02 -13.65
N LEU A 308 2.82 17.20 -13.16
CA LEU A 308 1.64 16.51 -13.69
C LEU A 308 1.38 16.83 -15.16
N ARG A 309 1.70 18.04 -15.62
CA ARG A 309 1.67 18.41 -17.04
C ARG A 309 2.65 17.56 -17.86
N ALA A 310 3.88 17.39 -17.42
CA ALA A 310 4.84 16.51 -18.09
C ALA A 310 4.32 15.05 -18.19
N VAL A 311 3.69 14.56 -17.13
CA VAL A 311 3.08 13.22 -17.14
C VAL A 311 1.86 13.15 -18.06
N ALA A 312 1.04 14.20 -18.13
CA ALA A 312 -0.12 14.26 -19.01
C ALA A 312 0.30 14.14 -20.48
N HIS A 313 1.30 14.91 -20.92
CA HIS A 313 1.89 14.77 -22.25
C HIS A 313 2.45 13.37 -22.50
N TRP A 314 3.14 12.79 -21.51
CA TRP A 314 3.67 11.43 -21.61
C TRP A 314 2.56 10.38 -21.82
N ARG A 315 1.40 10.57 -21.19
CA ARG A 315 0.24 9.68 -21.30
C ARG A 315 -0.55 9.88 -22.60
N LEU A 316 -0.56 11.08 -23.15
CA LEU A 316 -1.12 11.38 -24.48
C LEU A 316 -0.28 10.81 -25.62
N GLY A 317 0.95 10.37 -25.35
CA GLY A 317 1.90 9.92 -26.36
C GLY A 317 2.73 11.04 -26.97
N ASP A 318 2.53 12.29 -26.53
CA ASP A 318 3.38 13.42 -26.87
C ASP A 318 4.68 13.35 -26.05
N ARG A 319 5.63 12.55 -26.57
CA ARG A 319 6.94 12.34 -25.94
C ARG A 319 7.77 13.59 -25.91
N GLU A 320 7.75 14.37 -26.99
CA GLU A 320 8.55 15.59 -27.12
C GLU A 320 8.11 16.65 -26.11
N GLY A 321 6.79 16.94 -26.05
CA GLY A 321 6.24 17.86 -25.07
C GLY A 321 6.48 17.41 -23.62
N ALA A 322 6.39 16.11 -23.34
CA ALA A 322 6.69 15.57 -22.02
C ALA A 322 8.15 15.77 -21.60
N ILE A 323 9.09 15.56 -22.54
CA ILE A 323 10.52 15.74 -22.30
C ILE A 323 10.84 17.22 -22.02
N ASP A 324 10.26 18.13 -22.79
CA ASP A 324 10.51 19.57 -22.63
C ASP A 324 9.93 20.09 -21.32
N LEU A 325 8.71 19.68 -20.96
CA LEU A 325 8.12 19.99 -19.65
C LEU A 325 8.95 19.41 -18.49
N ALA A 326 9.47 18.19 -18.64
CA ALA A 326 10.33 17.59 -17.63
C ALA A 326 11.67 18.33 -17.47
N LYS A 327 12.30 18.79 -18.56
CA LYS A 327 13.51 19.63 -18.51
C LYS A 327 13.23 20.97 -17.82
N ASN A 328 12.11 21.61 -18.16
CA ASN A 328 11.70 22.87 -17.55
C ASN A 328 11.44 22.70 -16.04
N TYR A 329 10.79 21.61 -15.64
CA TYR A 329 10.61 21.25 -14.23
C TYR A 329 11.95 21.12 -13.50
N LEU A 330 12.93 20.42 -14.08
CA LEU A 330 14.26 20.24 -13.47
C LEU A 330 15.05 21.54 -13.35
N ALA A 331 14.89 22.45 -14.30
CA ALA A 331 15.52 23.77 -14.27
C ALA A 331 14.88 24.67 -13.20
N LYS A 332 13.55 24.67 -13.11
CA LYS A 332 12.76 25.50 -12.17
C LYS A 332 12.83 24.97 -10.73
N TYR A 333 12.85 23.65 -10.55
CA TYR A 333 12.86 22.97 -9.27
C TYR A 333 14.08 22.03 -9.16
N PRO A 334 15.30 22.59 -9.03
CA PRO A 334 16.54 21.79 -9.01
C PRO A 334 16.63 20.81 -7.83
N ASN A 335 15.87 21.08 -6.75
CA ASN A 335 15.69 20.22 -5.58
C ASN A 335 14.22 19.76 -5.41
N GLY A 336 13.47 19.72 -6.50
CA GLY A 336 12.05 19.36 -6.49
C GLY A 336 11.77 17.90 -6.09
N LEU A 337 10.59 17.67 -5.53
CA LEU A 337 10.09 16.38 -5.04
C LEU A 337 10.11 15.29 -6.11
N ARG A 338 9.86 15.65 -7.37
CA ARG A 338 9.75 14.72 -8.52
C ARG A 338 10.95 14.77 -9.46
N ARG A 339 12.08 15.30 -8.97
CA ARG A 339 13.32 15.46 -9.74
C ARG A 339 13.79 14.15 -10.37
N THR A 340 13.75 13.04 -9.63
CA THR A 340 14.26 11.75 -10.11
C THR A 340 13.42 11.22 -11.27
N GLU A 341 12.09 11.32 -11.17
CA GLU A 341 11.13 10.90 -12.18
C GLU A 341 11.18 11.83 -13.40
N ALA A 342 11.21 13.15 -13.20
CA ALA A 342 11.37 14.12 -14.28
C ALA A 342 12.69 13.91 -15.04
N ALA A 343 13.79 13.66 -14.33
CA ALA A 343 15.08 13.38 -14.96
C ALA A 343 15.09 12.05 -15.73
N ARG A 344 14.23 11.09 -15.38
CA ARG A 344 14.04 9.87 -16.17
C ARG A 344 13.26 10.16 -17.45
N MET A 345 12.16 10.90 -17.36
CA MET A 345 11.41 11.34 -18.55
C MET A 345 12.29 12.13 -19.52
N ALA A 346 13.07 13.09 -19.02
CA ALA A 346 13.97 13.89 -19.84
C ALA A 346 15.07 13.07 -20.54
N ARG A 347 15.51 11.95 -19.92
CA ARG A 347 16.52 11.04 -20.49
C ARG A 347 15.95 10.02 -21.48
N ALA A 348 14.66 9.73 -21.40
CA ALA A 348 13.99 8.79 -22.31
C ALA A 348 14.00 9.25 -23.77
N ALA A 349 14.42 10.50 -24.04
CA ALA A 349 14.75 11.02 -25.37
C ALA A 349 15.82 10.20 -26.12
N HIS A 350 16.65 9.40 -25.42
CA HIS A 350 17.79 8.70 -26.00
C HIS A 350 17.54 7.23 -26.36
N ASP A 351 16.36 6.69 -26.05
CA ASP A 351 16.04 5.26 -26.25
C ASP A 351 14.91 5.02 -27.27
N SER A 352 14.43 6.05 -27.98
CA SER A 352 13.53 5.89 -29.13
C SER A 352 14.36 5.83 -30.43
N PRO A 353 14.19 4.79 -31.26
CA PRO A 353 14.99 4.54 -32.46
C PRO A 353 14.85 5.60 -33.56
#